data_AF-D7DJH4-F1
#
_entry.id   AF-D7DJH4-F1
#
_cell.length_a   1.000
_cell.length_b   1.000
_cell.length_c   1.000
_cell.angle_alpha   90.00
_cell.angle_beta   90.00
_cell.angle_gamma   90.00
#
_symmetry.space_group_name_H-M   'P 1'
#
loop_
_entity.id
_entity.type
_entity.pdbx_description
1 polymer ?
#
loop_
_entity_poly.entity_id
_entity_poly.type
_entity_poly.pdbx_seq_one_letter_code
_entity_poly.pdbx_strand_id
1 'polypeptide(L)'
;MIKNILLLMMTTFGFIGLAHAEKPDEIYKSCRLTGYFDAAKDHVYADLAARLSVAKGIKKDATCDASYEAGFAVGEIKNKDSKLKSDSDKKIHNEAIDFKKKIEDAMLHSAGLI
;
A
#
# COMPACT_ATOMS: atom_id res chain seq x y z
N MET A 1 27.44 5.19 49.00
CA MET A 1 25.97 4.99 48.93
C MET A 1 25.55 5.21 47.49
N ILE A 2 25.57 4.11 46.72
CA ILE A 2 25.19 4.06 45.30
C ILE A 2 23.75 3.55 45.28
N LYS A 3 22.79 4.47 45.31
CA LYS A 3 21.37 4.21 45.08
C LYS A 3 20.74 5.58 44.95
N ASN A 4 20.22 5.89 43.76
CA ASN A 4 19.34 7.02 43.41
C ASN A 4 19.73 7.77 42.12
N ILE A 5 20.67 7.27 41.31
CA ILE A 5 20.99 7.85 39.99
C ILE A 5 20.10 7.28 38.85
N LEU A 6 19.05 6.51 39.15
CA LEU A 6 18.36 5.73 38.10
C LEU A 6 16.86 6.04 37.89
N LEU A 7 16.35 7.13 38.42
CA LEU A 7 14.97 7.52 38.13
C LEU A 7 14.89 9.03 37.96
N LEU A 8 14.28 9.47 36.87
CA LEU A 8 14.16 10.85 36.39
C LEU A 8 15.33 11.37 35.55
N MET A 9 15.55 10.78 34.38
CA MET A 9 15.76 11.58 33.17
C MET A 9 15.14 10.87 31.97
N MET A 10 14.42 11.66 31.16
CA MET A 10 13.87 11.34 29.84
C MET A 10 12.55 10.54 29.79
N THR A 11 11.49 11.26 30.12
CA THR A 11 10.33 11.38 29.22
C THR A 11 10.81 11.73 27.80
N THR A 12 10.66 10.83 26.82
CA THR A 12 10.54 11.18 25.40
C THR A 12 10.11 9.97 24.56
N PHE A 13 8.92 10.07 23.96
CA PHE A 13 8.47 9.35 22.77
C PHE A 13 8.45 7.81 22.85
N GLY A 14 7.43 7.28 23.54
CA GLY A 14 6.90 5.93 23.30
C GLY A 14 6.19 5.78 21.94
N PHE A 15 6.61 6.50 20.91
CA PHE A 15 6.42 6.04 19.54
C PHE A 15 7.59 5.12 19.26
N ILE A 16 7.46 3.88 19.74
CA ILE A 16 8.08 2.76 19.04
C ILE A 16 7.36 2.73 17.70
N GLY A 17 7.78 3.61 16.79
CA GLY A 17 7.74 3.31 15.37
C GLY A 17 8.56 2.05 15.25
N LEU A 18 7.86 0.91 15.36
CA LEU A 18 8.31 -0.32 14.78
C LEU A 18 8.65 0.07 13.35
N ALA A 19 9.94 0.26 13.08
CA ALA A 19 10.50 -0.02 11.78
C ALA A 19 10.25 -1.52 11.58
N HIS A 20 8.99 -1.89 11.32
CA HIS A 20 8.67 -3.15 10.70
C HIS A 20 9.51 -3.14 9.44
N ALA A 21 10.53 -3.99 9.40
CA ALA A 21 11.16 -4.32 8.14
C ALA A 21 10.05 -4.92 7.29
N GLU A 22 9.41 -4.08 6.47
CA GLU A 22 8.37 -4.52 5.56
C GLU A 22 8.98 -5.57 4.65
N LYS A 23 8.26 -6.69 4.51
CA LYS A 23 8.69 -7.73 3.58
C LYS A 23 8.67 -7.14 2.17
N PRO A 24 9.68 -7.38 1.34
CA PRO A 24 9.73 -6.88 -0.04
C PRO A 24 8.42 -7.13 -0.81
N ASP A 25 7.75 -8.25 -0.58
CA ASP A 25 6.47 -8.58 -1.21
C ASP A 25 5.33 -7.60 -0.86
N GLU A 26 5.27 -7.08 0.37
CA GLU A 26 4.26 -6.09 0.76
C GLU A 26 4.57 -4.71 0.16
N ILE A 27 5.85 -4.37 0.05
CA ILE A 27 6.32 -3.15 -0.61
C ILE A 27 5.89 -3.16 -2.08
N TYR A 28 6.24 -4.24 -2.79
CA TYR A 28 5.93 -4.38 -4.21
C TYR A 28 4.44 -4.38 -4.46
N LYS A 29 3.67 -5.09 -3.62
CA LYS A 29 2.21 -5.16 -3.77
C LYS A 29 1.59 -3.77 -3.66
N SER A 30 1.94 -2.99 -2.64
CA SER A 30 1.36 -1.65 -2.43
C SER A 30 1.71 -0.69 -3.57
N CYS A 31 2.97 -0.67 -4.01
CA CYS A 31 3.41 0.16 -5.15
C CYS A 31 2.73 -0.24 -6.47
N ARG A 32 2.63 -1.56 -6.72
CA ARG A 32 2.00 -2.12 -7.92
C ARG A 32 0.50 -1.85 -7.99
N LEU A 33 -0.21 -1.95 -6.86
CA LEU A 33 -1.62 -1.58 -6.78
C LEU A 33 -1.85 -0.09 -7.03
N THR A 34 -1.00 0.76 -6.44
CA THR A 34 -1.05 2.21 -6.66
C THR A 34 -0.91 2.53 -8.16
N GLY A 35 0.09 1.97 -8.83
CA GLY A 35 0.29 2.17 -10.27
C GLY A 35 -0.88 1.67 -11.12
N TYR A 36 -1.45 0.51 -10.78
CA TYR A 36 -2.62 -0.03 -11.49
C TYR A 36 -3.83 0.92 -11.45
N PHE A 37 -4.19 1.43 -10.27
CA PHE A 37 -5.36 2.31 -10.13
C PHE A 37 -5.15 3.67 -10.79
N ASP A 38 -3.92 4.19 -10.75
CA ASP A 38 -3.60 5.47 -11.38
C ASP A 38 -3.77 5.40 -12.91
N ALA A 39 -3.23 4.35 -13.53
CA ALA A 39 -3.41 4.10 -14.96
C ALA A 39 -4.86 3.78 -15.35
N ALA A 40 -5.62 3.13 -14.47
CA ALA A 40 -7.05 2.89 -14.65
C ALA A 40 -7.91 4.15 -14.41
N LYS A 41 -7.29 5.31 -14.10
CA LYS A 41 -7.95 6.58 -13.75
C LYS A 41 -8.88 6.47 -12.53
N ASP A 42 -8.62 5.51 -11.65
CA ASP A 42 -9.36 5.35 -10.39
C ASP A 42 -8.66 6.13 -9.27
N HIS A 43 -8.71 7.46 -9.36
CA HIS A 43 -7.92 8.37 -8.51
C HIS A 43 -8.18 8.19 -7.01
N VAL A 44 -9.38 7.76 -6.62
CA VAL A 44 -9.72 7.51 -5.21
C VAL A 44 -8.92 6.34 -4.65
N TYR A 45 -8.89 5.21 -5.36
CA TYR A 45 -8.15 4.03 -4.93
C TYR A 45 -6.64 4.18 -5.16
N ALA A 46 -6.23 4.97 -6.15
CA ALA A 46 -4.83 5.35 -6.33
C ALA A 46 -4.31 6.16 -5.12
N ASP A 47 -5.02 7.22 -4.70
CA ASP A 47 -4.65 8.00 -3.51
C ASP A 47 -4.66 7.13 -2.25
N LEU A 48 -5.65 6.25 -2.10
CA LEU A 48 -5.74 5.38 -0.94
C LEU A 48 -4.62 4.34 -0.90
N ALA A 49 -4.28 3.72 -2.02
CA ALA A 49 -3.14 2.80 -2.12
C ALA A 49 -1.81 3.53 -1.83
N ALA A 50 -1.65 4.77 -2.31
CA ALA A 50 -0.49 5.61 -2.01
C ALA A 50 -0.40 5.94 -0.51
N ARG A 51 -1.51 6.34 0.12
CA ARG A 51 -1.56 6.60 1.58
C ARG A 51 -1.27 5.35 2.40
N LEU A 52 -1.77 4.20 1.98
CA LEU A 52 -1.48 2.93 2.63
C LEU A 52 0.01 2.60 2.54
N SER A 53 0.63 2.88 1.39
CA SER A 53 2.08 2.70 1.19
C SER A 53 2.88 3.58 2.15
N VAL A 54 2.52 4.86 2.27
CA VAL A 54 3.14 5.79 3.23
C VAL A 54 2.94 5.32 4.67
N ALA A 55 1.72 4.89 5.03
CA ALA A 55 1.39 4.44 6.38
C ALA A 55 2.18 3.20 6.79
N LYS A 56 2.56 2.35 5.84
CA LYS A 56 3.39 1.17 6.12
C LYS A 56 4.89 1.46 6.15
N GLY A 57 5.32 2.65 5.73
CA GLY A 57 6.72 3.05 5.73
C GLY A 57 7.45 2.80 4.40
N ILE A 58 6.70 2.54 3.33
CA ILE A 58 7.26 2.32 1.99
C ILE A 58 7.89 3.62 1.50
N LYS A 59 9.21 3.58 1.33
CA LYS A 59 9.97 4.67 0.71
C LYS A 59 9.99 4.48 -0.80
N LYS A 60 9.99 5.59 -1.54
CA LYS A 60 10.23 5.56 -2.97
C LYS A 60 11.66 5.09 -3.23
N ASP A 61 11.80 3.95 -3.87
CA ASP A 61 13.06 3.39 -4.33
C ASP A 61 12.88 2.71 -5.71
N ALA A 62 13.99 2.30 -6.32
CA ALA A 62 13.99 1.72 -7.66
C ALA A 62 13.07 0.48 -7.80
N THR A 63 12.84 -0.24 -6.72
CA THR A 63 12.03 -1.45 -6.76
C THR A 63 10.55 -1.16 -6.63
N CYS A 64 10.18 -0.16 -5.82
CA CYS A 64 8.84 0.39 -5.81
C CYS A 64 8.51 1.06 -7.15
N ASP A 65 9.46 1.78 -7.76
CA ASP A 65 9.27 2.40 -9.09
C ASP A 65 9.00 1.33 -10.17
N ALA A 66 9.82 0.27 -10.24
CA ALA A 66 9.59 -0.84 -11.16
C ALA A 66 8.24 -1.56 -10.91
N SER A 67 7.86 -1.73 -9.64
CA SER A 67 6.57 -2.32 -9.27
C SER A 67 5.40 -1.43 -9.69
N TYR A 68 5.52 -0.12 -9.48
CA TYR A 68 4.53 0.86 -9.88
C TYR A 68 4.37 0.89 -11.40
N GLU A 69 5.46 0.94 -12.17
CA GLU A 69 5.43 0.90 -13.64
C GLU A 69 4.74 -0.37 -14.17
N ALA A 70 5.01 -1.53 -13.56
CA ALA A 70 4.34 -2.78 -13.91
C ALA A 70 2.83 -2.73 -13.66
N GLY A 71 2.41 -2.13 -12.54
CA GLY A 71 0.99 -1.88 -12.25
C GLY A 71 0.36 -0.94 -13.26
N PHE A 72 1.02 0.19 -13.54
CA PHE A 72 0.59 1.22 -14.48
C PHE A 72 0.36 0.65 -15.88
N ALA A 73 1.30 -0.15 -16.39
CA ALA A 73 1.16 -0.79 -17.70
C ALA A 73 -0.10 -1.68 -17.77
N VAL A 74 -0.41 -2.42 -16.70
CA VAL A 74 -1.60 -3.28 -16.66
C VAL A 74 -2.90 -2.47 -16.55
N GLY A 75 -2.91 -1.40 -15.75
CA GLY A 75 -4.04 -0.48 -15.68
C GLY A 75 -4.33 0.17 -17.04
N GLU A 76 -3.30 0.58 -17.78
CA GLU A 76 -3.41 1.15 -19.13
C GLU A 76 -3.99 0.15 -20.13
N ILE A 77 -3.58 -1.12 -20.07
CA ILE A 77 -4.17 -2.19 -20.89
C ILE A 77 -5.66 -2.32 -20.61
N LYS A 78 -6.06 -2.34 -19.33
CA LYS A 78 -7.47 -2.47 -18.95
C LYS A 78 -8.28 -1.22 -19.33
N ASN A 79 -7.73 -0.03 -19.15
CA ASN A 79 -8.33 1.26 -19.50
C ASN A 79 -8.58 1.39 -21.01
N LYS A 80 -7.68 0.84 -21.84
CA LYS A 80 -7.84 0.76 -23.30
C LYS A 80 -8.75 -0.38 -23.76
N ASP A 81 -9.54 -0.95 -22.85
CA ASP A 81 -10.39 -2.13 -23.06
C ASP A 81 -9.70 -3.28 -23.82
N SER A 82 -8.39 -3.40 -23.61
CA SER A 82 -7.58 -4.45 -24.21
C SER A 82 -7.60 -5.69 -23.32
N LYS A 83 -7.46 -6.86 -23.95
CA LYS A 83 -7.37 -8.13 -23.20
C LYS A 83 -6.03 -8.19 -22.46
N LEU A 84 -6.09 -8.54 -21.18
CA LEU A 84 -4.91 -8.86 -20.36
C LEU A 84 -4.18 -10.04 -21.00
N LYS A 85 -2.87 -9.90 -21.22
CA LYS A 85 -2.11 -10.81 -22.08
C LYS A 85 -1.43 -11.91 -21.27
N SER A 86 -1.02 -11.63 -20.04
CA SER A 86 -0.31 -12.58 -19.18
C SER A 86 -1.10 -12.96 -17.93
N ASP A 87 -0.79 -14.11 -17.34
CA ASP A 87 -1.37 -14.51 -16.05
C ASP A 87 -0.88 -13.61 -14.91
N SER A 88 0.30 -12.98 -15.05
CA SER A 88 0.77 -11.94 -14.14
C SER A 88 -0.13 -10.70 -14.19
N ASP A 89 -0.56 -10.28 -15.38
CA ASP A 89 -1.46 -9.13 -15.56
C ASP A 89 -2.83 -9.42 -14.93
N LYS A 90 -3.38 -10.61 -15.17
CA LYS A 90 -4.63 -11.06 -14.55
C LYS A 90 -4.52 -11.13 -13.03
N LYS A 91 -3.37 -11.56 -12.51
CA LYS A 91 -3.12 -11.58 -11.07
C LYS A 91 -3.15 -10.18 -10.47
N ILE A 92 -2.46 -9.20 -11.08
CA ILE A 92 -2.52 -7.79 -10.63
C ILE A 92 -3.95 -7.29 -10.63
N HIS A 93 -4.68 -7.53 -11.73
CA HIS A 93 -6.06 -7.09 -11.87
C HIS A 93 -6.94 -7.67 -10.75
N ASN A 94 -6.82 -8.96 -10.47
CA ASN A 94 -7.56 -9.61 -9.40
C ASN A 94 -7.15 -9.10 -8.00
N GLU A 95 -5.86 -8.85 -7.77
CA GLU A 95 -5.36 -8.25 -6.53
C GLU A 95 -5.91 -6.83 -6.33
N ALA A 96 -6.06 -6.05 -7.41
CA ALA A 96 -6.67 -4.73 -7.36
C ALA A 96 -8.17 -4.80 -7.09
N ILE A 97 -8.90 -5.74 -7.70
CA ILE A 97 -10.32 -5.95 -7.39
C ILE A 97 -10.52 -6.33 -5.92
N ASP A 98 -9.74 -7.29 -5.42
CA ASP A 98 -9.80 -7.72 -4.02
C ASP A 98 -9.48 -6.56 -3.06
N PHE A 99 -8.48 -5.74 -3.40
CA PHE A 99 -8.14 -4.55 -2.63
C PHE A 99 -9.27 -3.53 -2.57
N LYS A 100 -9.86 -3.20 -3.73
CA LYS A 100 -11.01 -2.29 -3.84
C LYS A 100 -12.16 -2.76 -2.96
N LYS A 101 -12.50 -4.05 -3.05
CA LYS A 101 -13.55 -4.65 -2.23
C LYS A 101 -13.27 -4.53 -0.73
N LYS A 102 -12.05 -4.82 -0.28
CA LYS A 102 -11.68 -4.72 1.14
C LYS A 102 -11.85 -3.30 1.69
N ILE A 103 -11.58 -2.29 0.87
CA ILE A 103 -11.80 -0.89 1.26
C ILE A 103 -13.29 -0.60 1.36
N GLU A 104 -14.06 -1.00 0.36
CA GLU A 104 -15.52 -0.82 0.36
C GLU A 104 -16.16 -1.50 1.57
N ASP A 105 -15.77 -2.74 1.87
CA ASP A 105 -16.22 -3.48 3.06
C ASP A 105 -15.84 -2.76 4.35
N ALA A 106 -14.60 -2.25 4.46
CA ALA A 106 -14.16 -1.49 5.63
C ALA A 106 -14.93 -0.18 5.81
N MET A 107 -15.24 0.53 4.72
CA MET A 107 -16.05 1.74 4.75
C MET A 107 -17.48 1.43 5.22
N LEU A 108 -18.10 0.39 4.68
CA LEU A 108 -19.44 -0.02 5.08
C LEU A 108 -19.52 -0.47 6.54
N HIS A 109 -18.55 -1.24 7.02
CA HIS A 109 -18.44 -1.57 8.45
C HIS A 109 -18.27 -0.32 9.32
N SER A 110 -17.42 0.64 8.91
CA SER A 110 -17.22 1.88 9.67
C SER A 110 -18.47 2.77 9.74
N ALA A 111 -19.37 2.63 8.76
CA ALA A 111 -20.67 3.30 8.71
C ALA A 111 -21.78 2.51 9.42
N GLY A 112 -21.51 1.31 9.96
CA GLY A 112 -22.50 0.45 10.61
C GLY A 112 -23.56 -0.12 9.66
N LEU A 113 -23.23 -0.22 8.37
CA LEU A 113 -24.13 -0.72 7.32
C LEU A 113 -24.00 -2.24 7.07
N ILE A 114 -23.05 -2.88 7.74
CA ILE A 114 -22.85 -4.33 7.86
C ILE A 114 -22.16 -4.64 9.19
#